data_AF-A0A931DCJ8-F1
#
_entry.id   AF-A0A931DCJ8-F1
#
_cell.length_a   1.000
_cell.length_b   1.000
_cell.length_c   1.000
_cell.angle_alpha   90.00
_cell.angle_beta   90.00
_cell.angle_gamma   90.00
#
_symmetry.space_group_name_H-M   'P 1'
#
loop_
_entity.id
_entity.type
_entity.pdbx_description
1 polymer ?
#
loop_
_entity_poly.entity_id
_entity_poly.type
_entity_poly.pdbx_seq_one_letter_code
_entity_poly.pdbx_strand_id
1 'polypeptide(L)'
;MLEFIIAAIFVAPFAVPCLLYGLSAWRGRRRKWALQEPAAMIFTKRNVLPLQIGVAGALMVLGVPALTSTLMGAEVADDLWFWTVIVAFPVLMYTHFWWPDVALPAWYKAWLRRGGVTVDDQGHEHAAPLWGPDEPRPDKER
;
A
#
# COMPACT_ATOMS: atom_id res chain seq x y z
N MET A 1 14.13 21.37 -19.38
CA MET A 1 14.08 21.60 -17.91
C MET A 1 12.69 22.06 -17.50
N LEU A 2 12.06 22.96 -18.28
CA LEU A 2 10.69 23.42 -18.07
C LEU A 2 9.66 22.28 -18.12
N GLU A 3 9.85 21.32 -19.00
CA GLU A 3 8.98 20.16 -19.25
C GLU A 3 8.93 19.21 -18.05
N PHE A 4 10.09 19.00 -17.41
CA PHE A 4 10.20 18.23 -16.17
C PHE A 4 9.48 18.95 -15.01
N ILE A 5 9.61 20.28 -14.93
CA ILE A 5 8.91 21.09 -13.93
C ILE A 5 7.39 21.01 -14.15
N ILE A 6 6.92 21.09 -15.40
CA ILE A 6 5.51 20.94 -15.74
C ILE A 6 5.00 19.56 -15.34
N ALA A 7 5.69 18.49 -15.75
CA ALA A 7 5.31 17.12 -15.38
C ALA A 7 5.26 16.94 -13.85
N ALA A 8 6.25 17.47 -13.13
CA ALA A 8 6.29 17.43 -11.67
C ALA A 8 5.14 18.23 -11.02
N ILE A 9 4.79 19.41 -11.55
CA ILE A 9 3.69 20.24 -11.03
C ILE A 9 2.34 19.55 -11.24
N PHE A 10 2.14 18.83 -12.35
CA PHE A 10 0.89 18.09 -12.59
C PHE A 10 0.80 16.80 -11.77
N VAL A 11 1.93 16.11 -11.56
CA VAL A 11 1.95 14.80 -10.86
C VAL A 11 2.02 14.96 -9.34
N ALA A 12 2.82 15.89 -8.82
CA ALA A 12 3.09 16.03 -7.39
C ALA A 12 1.84 16.28 -6.52
N PRO A 13 0.84 17.10 -6.92
CA PRO A 13 -0.37 17.33 -6.13
C PRO A 13 -1.18 16.06 -5.86
N PHE A 14 -1.06 15.04 -6.71
CA PHE A 14 -1.75 13.77 -6.55
C PHE A 14 -0.82 12.72 -5.92
N ALA A 15 0.39 12.58 -6.45
CA ALA A 15 1.34 11.56 -6.01
C ALA A 15 1.81 11.78 -4.57
N VAL A 16 2.08 13.02 -4.16
CA VAL A 16 2.61 13.32 -2.82
C VAL A 16 1.60 13.00 -1.72
N PRO A 17 0.31 13.43 -1.78
CA PRO A 17 -0.67 13.02 -0.78
C PRO A 17 -0.88 11.50 -0.73
N CYS A 18 -0.91 10.82 -1.89
CA CYS A 18 -1.04 9.37 -1.97
C CYS A 18 0.14 8.65 -1.28
N LEU A 19 1.37 9.08 -1.57
CA LEU A 19 2.59 8.58 -0.94
C LEU A 19 2.57 8.81 0.57
N LEU A 20 2.25 10.03 1.03
CA LEU A 20 2.19 10.36 2.45
C LEU A 20 1.12 9.54 3.18
N TYR A 21 -0.04 9.33 2.55
CA TYR A 21 -1.12 8.52 3.10
C TYR A 21 -0.69 7.05 3.25
N GLY A 22 -0.09 6.48 2.20
CA GLY A 22 0.47 5.13 2.22
C GLY A 22 1.60 4.96 3.22
N LEU A 23 2.52 5.94 3.33
CA LEU A 23 3.63 5.91 4.28
C LEU A 23 3.14 5.99 5.73
N SER A 24 2.09 6.77 5.98
CA SER A 24 1.44 6.88 7.29
C SER A 24 0.79 5.55 7.69
N ALA A 25 0.11 4.88 6.74
CA ALA A 25 -0.46 3.56 6.92
C ALA A 25 0.62 2.48 7.10
N TRP A 26 1.68 2.52 6.31
CA TRP A 26 2.83 1.61 6.41
C TRP A 26 3.51 1.69 7.78
N ARG A 27 3.71 2.91 8.30
CA ARG A 27 4.23 3.13 9.67
C ARG A 27 3.22 2.78 10.75
N GLY A 28 1.94 2.65 10.40
CA GLY A 28 0.86 2.41 11.33
C GLY A 28 0.62 3.58 12.29
N ARG A 29 0.83 4.82 11.85
CA ARG A 29 0.69 6.02 12.71
C ARG A 29 -0.77 6.39 13.02
N ARG A 30 -1.74 5.79 12.31
CA ARG A 30 -3.20 6.04 12.42
C ARG A 30 -3.97 4.75 12.75
N ARG A 31 -3.49 3.96 13.71
CA ARG A 31 -4.08 2.66 14.07
C ARG A 31 -5.31 2.84 14.99
N LYS A 32 -6.52 2.55 14.51
CA LYS A 32 -7.79 2.50 15.31
C LYS A 32 -8.47 1.12 15.26
N TRP A 33 -7.68 0.05 15.30
CA TRP A 33 -8.08 -1.26 14.78
C TRP A 33 -8.86 -2.18 15.71
N ALA A 34 -9.06 -1.81 16.97
CA ALA A 34 -9.51 -2.75 18.00
C ALA A 34 -10.78 -2.30 18.72
N LEU A 35 -11.85 -1.96 17.98
CA LEU A 35 -13.15 -1.68 18.62
C LEU A 35 -14.31 -2.54 18.12
N GLN A 36 -14.19 -3.20 16.96
CA GLN A 36 -15.25 -4.06 16.41
C GLN A 36 -14.64 -5.19 15.57
N GLU A 37 -15.25 -6.39 15.60
CA GLU A 37 -14.92 -7.52 14.74
C GLU A 37 -14.93 -7.05 13.28
N PRO A 38 -13.78 -7.06 12.58
CA PRO A 38 -13.76 -6.51 11.24
C PRO A 38 -14.29 -7.57 10.29
N ALA A 39 -15.49 -7.36 9.73
CA ALA A 39 -15.88 -8.03 8.50
C ALA A 39 -14.74 -7.90 7.48
N ALA A 40 -14.37 -8.97 6.78
CA ALA A 40 -13.15 -9.06 5.94
C ALA A 40 -12.98 -7.87 4.97
N MET A 41 -14.09 -7.35 4.44
CA MET A 41 -14.11 -6.18 3.56
C MET A 41 -13.74 -4.86 4.27
N ILE A 42 -14.15 -4.69 5.53
CA ILE A 42 -13.81 -3.52 6.38
C ILE A 42 -12.32 -3.57 6.76
N PHE A 43 -11.81 -4.76 7.07
CA PHE A 43 -10.37 -4.97 7.32
C PHE A 43 -9.53 -4.57 6.11
N THR A 44 -9.86 -5.13 4.94
CA THR A 44 -9.15 -4.87 3.68
C THR A 44 -9.18 -3.39 3.31
N LYS A 45 -10.36 -2.75 3.37
CA LYS A 45 -10.52 -1.33 3.06
C LYS A 45 -9.73 -0.41 3.99
N ARG A 46 -9.53 -0.78 5.25
CA ARG A 46 -8.80 0.08 6.19
C ARG A 46 -7.28 -0.15 6.15
N ASN A 47 -6.82 -1.34 5.76
CA ASN A 47 -5.41 -1.78 5.94
C ASN A 47 -4.68 -1.78 4.61
N VAL A 48 -5.33 -2.35 3.59
CA VAL A 48 -4.72 -2.65 2.29
C VAL A 48 -4.94 -1.47 1.35
N LEU A 49 -6.12 -0.87 1.35
CA LEU A 49 -6.43 0.26 0.47
C LEU A 49 -5.47 1.46 0.67
N PRO A 50 -5.13 1.89 1.90
CA PRO A 50 -4.14 2.97 2.07
C PRO A 50 -2.76 2.62 1.52
N LEU A 51 -2.35 1.35 1.61
CA LEU A 51 -1.08 0.87 1.06
C LEU A 51 -1.12 0.86 -0.48
N GLN A 52 -2.24 0.40 -1.07
CA GLN A 52 -2.48 0.46 -2.51
C GLN A 52 -2.48 1.91 -3.04
N ILE A 53 -3.08 2.84 -2.29
CA ILE A 53 -3.02 4.28 -2.60
C ILE A 53 -1.56 4.77 -2.57
N GLY A 54 -0.77 4.35 -1.57
CA GLY A 54 0.66 4.65 -1.51
C GLY A 54 1.44 4.15 -2.72
N VAL A 55 1.19 2.91 -3.12
CA VAL A 55 1.80 2.28 -4.30
C VAL A 55 1.40 3.02 -5.57
N ALA A 56 0.12 3.35 -5.75
CA ALA A 56 -0.34 4.13 -6.88
C ALA A 56 0.39 5.49 -6.95
N GLY A 57 0.57 6.16 -5.82
CA GLY A 57 1.37 7.38 -5.74
C GLY A 57 2.83 7.18 -6.16
N ALA A 58 3.48 6.08 -5.75
CA ALA A 58 4.83 5.75 -6.20
C ALA A 58 4.91 5.48 -7.71
N LEU A 59 3.92 4.80 -8.27
CA LEU A 59 3.86 4.52 -9.71
C LEU A 59 3.64 5.78 -10.54
N MET A 60 2.86 6.75 -10.03
CA MET A 60 2.73 8.06 -10.67
C MET A 60 4.08 8.79 -10.76
N VAL A 61 4.91 8.71 -9.71
CA VAL A 61 6.26 9.30 -9.73
C VAL A 61 7.18 8.57 -10.71
N LEU A 62 7.10 7.23 -10.76
CA LEU A 62 7.85 6.41 -11.72
C LEU A 62 7.51 6.73 -13.17
N GLY A 63 6.29 7.21 -13.46
CA GLY A 63 5.89 7.63 -14.80
C GLY A 63 6.39 9.01 -15.23
N VAL A 64 6.94 9.83 -14.31
CA VAL A 64 7.41 11.20 -14.63
C VAL A 64 8.50 11.22 -15.71
N PRO A 65 9.53 10.35 -15.71
CA PRO A 65 10.53 10.31 -16.77
C PRO A 65 9.94 9.99 -18.15
N ALA A 66 9.05 8.99 -18.22
CA ALA A 66 8.39 8.61 -19.46
C ALA A 66 7.50 9.74 -20.00
N LEU A 67 6.70 10.36 -19.12
CA LEU A 67 5.86 11.50 -19.46
C LEU A 67 6.70 12.70 -19.93
N THR A 68 7.80 13.01 -19.24
CA THR A 68 8.70 14.11 -19.61
C THR A 68 9.34 13.84 -20.98
N SER A 69 9.75 12.60 -21.24
CA SER A 69 10.32 12.18 -22.52
C SER A 69 9.32 12.33 -23.68
N THR A 70 8.05 11.97 -23.46
CA THR A 70 6.97 12.19 -24.44
C THR A 70 6.76 13.67 -24.71
N LEU A 71 6.71 14.51 -23.68
CA LEU A 71 6.54 15.97 -23.82
C LEU A 71 7.71 16.64 -24.55
N MET A 72 8.92 16.10 -24.40
CA MET A 72 10.11 16.55 -25.11
C MET A 72 10.21 16.01 -26.54
N GLY A 73 9.31 15.12 -26.96
CA GLY A 73 9.38 14.47 -28.27
C GLY A 73 10.63 13.60 -28.45
N ALA A 74 11.17 13.04 -27.36
CA ALA A 74 12.39 12.24 -27.45
C ALA A 74 12.09 10.86 -28.06
N GLU A 75 13.00 10.38 -28.91
CA GLU A 75 12.87 9.10 -29.61
C GLU A 75 12.74 7.89 -28.67
N VAL A 76 13.24 8.02 -27.44
CA VAL A 76 13.23 6.96 -26.40
C VAL A 76 11.97 6.97 -25.52
N ALA A 77 10.98 7.82 -25.81
CA ALA A 77 9.77 7.94 -24.97
C ALA A 77 9.00 6.61 -24.85
N ASP A 78 8.89 5.88 -25.96
CA ASP A 78 8.17 4.60 -26.00
C ASP A 78 8.89 3.52 -25.17
N ASP A 79 10.22 3.46 -25.25
CA ASP A 79 11.03 2.56 -24.43
C ASP A 79 10.86 2.86 -22.93
N LEU A 80 10.86 4.14 -22.55
CA LEU A 80 10.64 4.54 -21.16
C LEU A 80 9.24 4.17 -20.67
N TRP A 81 8.20 4.32 -21.50
CA TRP A 81 6.86 3.84 -21.16
C TRP A 81 6.81 2.32 -21.03
N PHE A 82 7.43 1.59 -21.96
CA PHE A 82 7.50 0.13 -21.92
C PHE A 82 8.12 -0.36 -20.61
N TRP A 83 9.28 0.17 -20.22
CA TRP A 83 9.93 -0.17 -18.95
C TRP A 83 9.11 0.25 -17.73
N THR A 84 8.47 1.42 -17.78
CA THR A 84 7.60 1.90 -16.70
C THR A 84 6.42 0.95 -16.50
N VAL A 85 5.77 0.50 -17.57
CA VAL A 85 4.64 -0.44 -17.53
C VAL A 85 5.07 -1.82 -17.06
N ILE A 86 6.22 -2.32 -17.52
CA ILE A 86 6.80 -3.59 -17.07
C ILE A 86 7.04 -3.60 -15.56
N VAL A 87 7.43 -2.47 -14.96
CA VAL A 87 7.62 -2.37 -13.51
C VAL A 87 6.28 -2.12 -12.79
N ALA A 88 5.44 -1.25 -13.34
CA ALA A 88 4.20 -0.85 -12.70
C ALA A 88 3.16 -1.97 -12.64
N PHE A 89 3.03 -2.76 -13.72
CA PHE A 89 1.99 -3.78 -13.83
C PHE A 89 2.17 -4.93 -12.82
N PRO A 90 3.36 -5.54 -12.65
CA PRO A 90 3.60 -6.50 -11.58
C PRO A 90 3.37 -5.90 -10.21
N VAL A 91 3.86 -4.68 -9.95
CA VAL A 91 3.67 -4.02 -8.65
C VAL A 91 2.18 -3.80 -8.35
N LEU A 92 1.37 -3.41 -9.32
CA LEU A 92 -0.09 -3.31 -9.18
C LEU A 92 -0.74 -4.67 -8.94
N MET A 93 -0.38 -5.69 -9.73
CA MET A 93 -0.93 -7.04 -9.56
C MET A 93 -0.60 -7.61 -8.17
N TYR A 94 0.65 -7.53 -7.73
CA TYR A 94 1.04 -7.96 -6.39
C TYR A 94 0.28 -7.16 -5.33
N THR A 95 0.25 -5.83 -5.42
CA THR A 95 -0.41 -5.03 -4.36
C THR A 95 -1.94 -5.15 -4.34
N HIS A 96 -2.55 -5.57 -5.45
CA HIS A 96 -3.99 -5.85 -5.54
C HIS A 96 -4.37 -7.24 -5.01
N PHE A 97 -3.64 -8.28 -5.40
CA PHE A 97 -3.98 -9.67 -5.08
C PHE A 97 -3.18 -10.25 -3.90
N TRP A 98 -1.90 -9.89 -3.78
CA TRP A 98 -1.00 -10.55 -2.83
C TRP A 98 0.23 -9.71 -2.47
N TRP A 99 0.28 -9.21 -1.24
CA TRP A 99 1.48 -8.55 -0.75
C TRP A 99 2.56 -9.60 -0.42
N PRO A 100 3.74 -9.57 -1.07
CA PRO A 100 4.80 -10.50 -0.72
C PRO A 100 5.30 -10.22 0.70
N ASP A 101 5.71 -11.27 1.42
CA ASP A 101 6.13 -11.17 2.83
C ASP A 101 7.18 -10.10 3.07
N VAL A 102 8.11 -9.89 2.13
CA VAL A 102 9.14 -8.85 2.22
C VAL A 102 8.54 -7.44 2.21
N ALA A 103 7.45 -7.23 1.46
CA ALA A 103 6.74 -5.98 1.32
C ALA A 103 5.56 -5.84 2.31
N LEU A 104 5.40 -6.75 3.27
CA LEU A 104 4.44 -6.52 4.34
C LEU A 104 5.00 -5.51 5.36
N PRO A 105 4.21 -4.56 5.86
CA PRO A 105 4.62 -3.70 6.95
C PRO A 105 5.01 -4.50 8.19
N ALA A 106 6.02 -4.03 8.95
CA ALA A 106 6.50 -4.73 10.14
C ALA A 106 5.38 -5.02 11.17
N TRP A 107 4.41 -4.11 11.31
CA TRP A 107 3.26 -4.30 12.19
C TRP A 107 2.32 -5.41 11.70
N TYR A 108 2.14 -5.56 10.38
CA TYR A 108 1.26 -6.58 9.81
C TYR A 108 1.90 -7.97 9.94
N LYS A 109 3.22 -8.07 9.72
CA LYS A 109 3.96 -9.30 10.03
C LYS A 109 3.87 -9.66 11.50
N ALA A 110 3.96 -8.66 12.38
CA ALA A 110 3.81 -8.87 13.81
C ALA A 110 2.38 -9.30 14.19
N TRP A 111 1.35 -8.84 13.49
CA TRP A 111 -0.03 -9.27 13.66
C TRP A 111 -0.27 -10.71 13.16
N LEU A 112 0.22 -11.06 11.96
CA LEU A 112 0.17 -12.43 11.43
C LEU A 112 0.83 -13.43 12.40
N ARG A 113 2.01 -13.07 12.93
CA ARG A 113 2.74 -13.89 13.91
C ARG A 113 2.01 -14.13 15.23
N ARG A 114 1.01 -13.31 15.58
CA ARG A 114 0.20 -13.45 16.81
C ARG A 114 -1.05 -14.32 16.62
N GLY A 115 -1.19 -14.90 15.43
CA GLY A 115 -2.33 -15.73 15.11
C GLY A 115 -3.47 -14.99 14.43
N GLY A 116 -3.20 -13.87 13.72
CA GLY A 116 -4.12 -13.26 12.73
C GLY A 116 -4.88 -14.33 11.95
N VAL A 117 -6.22 -14.27 11.88
CA VAL A 117 -7.05 -15.44 11.56
C VAL A 117 -6.68 -16.00 10.20
N THR A 118 -6.52 -17.32 10.18
CA THR A 118 -6.38 -18.15 9.00
C THR A 118 -7.63 -19.02 8.85
N VAL A 119 -7.94 -19.38 7.60
CA VAL A 119 -9.04 -20.29 7.25
C VAL A 119 -8.43 -21.71 7.24
N ASP A 120 -9.05 -22.67 7.93
CA ASP A 120 -8.61 -24.07 7.87
C ASP A 120 -8.99 -24.73 6.54
N ASP A 121 -8.45 -25.92 6.25
CA ASP A 121 -8.77 -26.70 5.04
C ASP A 121 -10.24 -27.18 4.99
N GLN A 122 -11.06 -26.83 5.99
CA GLN A 122 -12.48 -27.19 6.13
C GLN A 122 -13.42 -25.98 6.03
N GLY A 123 -12.89 -24.75 5.91
CA GLY A 123 -13.65 -23.52 5.74
C GLY A 123 -14.12 -22.84 7.03
N HIS A 124 -13.57 -23.20 8.20
CA HIS A 124 -13.90 -22.53 9.46
C HIS A 124 -12.94 -21.38 9.78
N GLU A 125 -13.50 -20.24 10.16
CA GLU A 125 -12.75 -19.08 10.62
C GLU A 125 -12.52 -19.18 12.13
N HIS A 126 -11.25 -19.17 12.55
CA HIS A 126 -10.89 -18.94 13.95
C HIS A 126 -10.84 -17.44 14.27
N ALA A 127 -10.82 -16.99 15.51
CA ALA A 127 -10.64 -15.57 15.83
C ALA A 127 -9.22 -15.29 16.31
N ALA A 128 -8.61 -14.25 15.79
CA ALA A 128 -7.26 -13.84 16.13
C ALA A 128 -7.34 -12.61 17.03
N PRO A 129 -6.89 -12.70 18.28
CA PRO A 129 -6.83 -11.53 19.15
C PRO A 129 -5.97 -10.42 18.52
N LEU A 130 -6.57 -9.23 18.43
CA LEU A 130 -6.19 -8.04 17.67
C LEU A 130 -5.03 -7.19 18.24
N TRP A 131 -4.26 -7.70 19.20
CA TRP A 131 -3.31 -6.89 19.98
C TRP A 131 -1.84 -7.19 19.67
N GLY A 132 -0.96 -6.19 19.78
CA GLY A 132 0.51 -6.32 19.87
C GLY A 132 0.99 -7.12 21.11
N PRO A 133 2.30 -7.38 21.33
CA PRO A 133 2.79 -8.21 22.45
C PRO A 133 2.84 -7.37 23.73
N ASP A 134 2.74 -6.05 23.54
CA ASP A 134 3.01 -4.97 24.45
C ASP A 134 1.75 -4.08 24.57
N GLU A 135 0.60 -4.53 24.07
CA GLU A 135 -0.66 -3.79 24.14
C GLU A 135 -1.53 -4.29 25.31
N PRO A 136 -1.93 -3.42 26.25
CA PRO A 136 -2.86 -3.78 27.31
C PRO A 136 -4.25 -4.02 26.70
N ARG A 137 -4.90 -5.09 27.15
CA ARG A 137 -6.22 -5.48 26.67
C ARG A 137 -7.31 -4.73 27.48
N PRO A 138 -8.41 -4.28 26.85
CA PRO A 138 -9.48 -3.53 27.52
C PRO A 138 -10.29 -4.35 28.55
N ASP A 139 -10.10 -5.67 28.61
CA ASP A 139 -10.67 -6.57 29.62
C ASP A 139 -9.84 -6.64 30.92
N LYS A 140 -8.62 -6.06 30.93
CA LYS A 140 -7.71 -6.07 32.09
C LYS A 140 -7.67 -4.77 32.89
N GLU A 141 -8.45 -3.76 32.50
CA GLU A 141 -8.54 -2.47 33.20
C GLU A 141 -9.86 -2.30 33.98
N ARG A 142 -10.54 -3.40 34.32
CA ARG A 142 -11.68 -3.38 35.26
C ARG A 142 -11.30 -3.93 36.63
#